data_AF-A0A933V731-F1
#
_entry.id   AF-A0A933V731-F1
#
_cell.length_a   1.000
_cell.length_b   1.000
_cell.length_c   1.000
_cell.angle_alpha   90.00
_cell.angle_beta   90.00
_cell.angle_gamma   90.00
#
_symmetry.space_group_name_H-M   'P 1'
#
loop_
_entity.id
_entity.type
_entity.pdbx_description
1 polymer ?
#
loop_
_entity_poly.entity_id
_entity_poly.type
_entity_poly.pdbx_seq_one_letter_code
_entity_poly.pdbx_strand_id
1 'polypeptide(L)' 'THGQSDRERSPGSIGQTTTPGRVYKGKRMAGRMGSDTVTVKNLKVVSIDVEKNILTVSGLVPGGRNALLVIEKKIN' A
#
# COMPACT_ATOMS: atom_id res chain seq x y z
N THR A 1 3.80 -24.97 -17.33
CA THR A 1 4.75 -25.92 -17.97
C THR A 1 5.31 -26.89 -16.93
N HIS A 2 6.00 -27.97 -17.35
CA HIS A 2 6.39 -29.15 -16.54
C HIS A 2 5.31 -29.64 -15.55
N GLY A 3 4.10 -29.88 -16.06
CA GLY A 3 3.07 -30.61 -15.31
C GLY A 3 2.33 -29.82 -14.22
N GLN A 4 2.51 -28.49 -14.15
CA GLN A 4 1.63 -27.66 -13.32
C GLN A 4 0.17 -27.81 -13.82
N SER A 5 -0.74 -28.18 -12.92
CA SER A 5 -2.16 -28.39 -13.20
C SER A 5 -3.03 -27.12 -13.05
N ASP A 6 -3.21 -26.61 -11.83
CA ASP A 6 -4.21 -25.59 -11.49
C ASP A 6 -3.71 -24.48 -10.52
N ARG A 7 -2.41 -24.47 -10.19
CA ARG A 7 -1.83 -23.76 -9.03
C ARG A 7 -0.76 -22.72 -9.39
N GLU A 8 -0.71 -22.27 -10.64
CA GLU A 8 0.27 -21.30 -11.18
C GLU A 8 0.52 -20.08 -10.27
N ARG A 9 -0.55 -19.55 -9.62
CA ARG A 9 -0.49 -18.38 -8.72
C ARG A 9 -0.96 -18.68 -7.29
N SER A 10 -0.99 -19.95 -6.90
CA SER A 10 -1.45 -20.36 -5.58
C SER A 10 -0.44 -20.00 -4.49
N PRO A 11 -0.88 -19.75 -3.24
CA PRO A 11 0.01 -19.37 -2.14
C PRO A 11 0.93 -20.50 -1.64
N GLY A 12 0.71 -21.75 -2.09
CA GLY A 12 1.43 -22.91 -1.59
C GLY A 12 1.08 -23.23 -0.13
N SER A 13 2.04 -23.74 0.63
CA SER A 13 1.83 -24.11 2.04
C SER A 13 1.68 -22.89 2.94
N ILE A 14 0.70 -22.96 3.85
CA ILE A 14 0.32 -21.87 4.76
C ILE A 14 0.75 -22.11 6.23
N GLY A 15 1.33 -23.27 6.54
CA GLY A 15 1.68 -23.66 7.91
C GLY A 15 2.65 -24.85 7.98
N GLN A 16 2.97 -25.24 9.22
CA GLN A 16 3.75 -26.44 9.56
C GLN A 16 2.77 -27.56 10.00
N THR A 17 3.28 -28.79 10.15
CA THR A 17 2.50 -29.98 10.59
C THR A 17 2.13 -29.90 12.08
N THR A 18 2.58 -30.84 12.92
CA THR A 18 2.04 -31.08 14.27
C THR A 18 2.19 -29.88 15.21
N THR A 19 3.32 -29.19 15.15
CA THR A 19 3.57 -27.97 15.92
C THR A 19 3.79 -26.83 14.92
N PRO A 20 2.96 -25.77 14.92
CA PRO A 20 1.96 -25.33 15.91
C PRO A 20 0.52 -25.86 15.70
N GLY A 21 0.27 -26.74 14.71
CA GLY A 21 -1.08 -27.28 14.45
C GLY A 21 -2.13 -26.26 13.99
N ARG A 22 -1.71 -25.02 13.68
CA ARG A 22 -2.56 -23.93 13.20
C ARG A 22 -1.78 -22.96 12.33
N VAL A 23 -2.48 -22.13 11.58
CA VAL A 23 -1.86 -20.99 10.88
C VAL A 23 -1.55 -19.88 11.89
N TYR A 24 -0.34 -19.31 11.84
CA TYR A 24 0.03 -18.17 12.67
C TYR A 24 -0.77 -16.91 12.28
N LYS A 25 -1.16 -16.12 13.28
CA LYS A 25 -1.80 -14.81 13.06
C LYS A 25 -0.86 -13.90 12.26
N GLY A 26 -1.42 -13.16 11.30
CA GLY A 26 -0.64 -12.28 10.42
C GLY A 26 0.08 -12.99 9.27
N LYS A 27 -0.14 -14.30 9.06
CA LYS A 27 0.34 -14.99 7.86
C LYS A 27 -0.21 -14.28 6.62
N ARG A 28 0.69 -13.89 5.70
CA ARG A 28 0.34 -13.26 4.43
C ARG A 28 -0.52 -14.21 3.60
N MET A 29 -1.73 -13.77 3.27
CA MET A 29 -2.71 -14.49 2.47
C MET A 29 -3.41 -13.51 1.52
N ALA A 30 -4.19 -14.03 0.57
CA ALA A 30 -5.02 -13.20 -0.30
C ALA A 30 -6.03 -12.40 0.54
N GLY A 31 -6.32 -11.18 0.10
CA GLY A 31 -7.22 -10.27 0.78
C GLY A 31 -7.37 -8.97 0.00
N ARG A 32 -8.12 -8.03 0.57
CA ARG A 32 -8.26 -6.68 0.01
C ARG A 32 -6.90 -5.96 0.10
N MET A 33 -6.47 -5.38 -1.02
CA MET A 33 -5.28 -4.54 -1.09
C MET A 33 -5.68 -3.11 -1.43
N GLY A 34 -5.08 -2.12 -0.77
CA GLY A 34 -5.39 -0.71 -0.95
C GLY A 34 -6.59 -0.23 -0.15
N SER A 35 -7.01 1.02 -0.38
CA SER A 35 -8.00 1.75 0.43
C SER A 35 -7.57 2.07 1.87
N ASP A 36 -6.37 1.68 2.27
CA ASP A 36 -5.78 2.08 3.54
C ASP A 36 -5.32 3.53 3.49
N THR A 37 -5.34 4.22 4.63
CA THR A 37 -4.75 5.55 4.77
C THR A 37 -3.23 5.43 4.79
N VAL A 38 -2.57 6.00 3.78
CA VAL A 38 -1.11 5.96 3.64
C VAL A 38 -0.56 7.38 3.71
N THR A 39 0.55 7.56 4.41
CA THR A 39 1.27 8.85 4.50
C THR A 39 2.63 8.73 3.81
N VAL A 40 2.86 9.56 2.79
CA VAL A 40 4.16 9.69 2.15
C VAL A 40 4.91 10.85 2.80
N LYS A 41 6.10 10.57 3.35
CA LYS A 41 6.87 11.52 4.13
C LYS A 41 7.93 12.23 3.29
N ASN A 42 8.31 13.43 3.71
CA ASN A 42 9.41 14.22 3.15
C ASN A 42 9.27 14.58 1.66
N LEU A 43 8.04 14.80 1.19
CA LEU A 43 7.82 15.35 -0.15
C LEU A 43 8.20 16.84 -0.19
N LYS A 44 8.81 17.28 -1.28
CA LYS A 44 9.20 18.68 -1.47
C LYS A 44 8.08 19.46 -2.15
N VAL A 45 7.76 20.64 -1.65
CA VAL A 45 6.88 21.59 -2.34
C VAL A 45 7.69 22.28 -3.43
N VAL A 46 7.24 22.18 -4.69
CA VAL A 46 7.92 22.75 -5.86
C VAL A 46 7.46 24.18 -6.10
N SER A 47 6.15 24.41 -6.08
CA SER A 47 5.57 25.74 -6.26
C SER A 47 4.22 25.85 -5.56
N ILE A 48 3.87 27.09 -5.21
CA ILE A 48 2.58 27.46 -4.62
C ILE A 48 2.03 28.59 -5.48
N ASP A 49 0.92 28.35 -6.15
CA ASP A 49 0.16 29.37 -6.88
C ASP A 49 -1.09 29.71 -6.05
N VAL A 50 -1.02 30.84 -5.34
CA VAL A 50 -2.08 31.29 -4.41
C VAL A 50 -3.30 31.80 -5.17
N GLU A 51 -3.12 32.35 -6.37
CA GLU A 51 -4.22 32.88 -7.18
C GLU A 51 -5.13 31.75 -7.68
N LYS A 52 -4.54 30.62 -8.07
CA LYS A 52 -5.27 29.44 -8.55
C LYS A 52 -5.57 28.40 -7.46
N ASN A 53 -5.09 28.62 -6.23
CA ASN A 53 -5.13 27.66 -5.13
C ASN A 53 -4.50 26.30 -5.50
N ILE A 54 -3.37 26.33 -6.22
CA ILE A 54 -2.67 25.12 -6.67
C ILE A 54 -1.37 24.95 -5.87
N LEU A 55 -1.20 23.74 -5.32
CA LEU A 55 0.02 23.32 -4.66
C LEU A 55 0.70 22.22 -5.50
N THR A 56 1.90 22.50 -5.99
CA THR A 56 2.69 21.52 -6.74
C THR A 56 3.67 20.82 -5.82
N VAL A 57 3.56 19.49 -5.72
CA VAL A 57 4.41 18.64 -4.88
C VAL A 57 5.29 17.75 -5.77
N SER A 58 6.53 17.52 -5.36
CA SER A 58 7.43 16.61 -6.06
C SER A 58 7.04 15.16 -5.78
N GLY A 59 6.64 14.41 -6.79
CA GLY A 59 6.45 12.95 -6.70
C GLY A 59 4.99 12.49 -6.63
N LEU A 60 4.79 11.31 -6.05
CA LEU A 60 3.51 10.60 -6.05
C LEU A 60 2.78 10.80 -4.72
N VAL A 61 1.45 10.94 -4.82
CA VAL A 61 0.56 11.12 -3.67
C VAL A 61 -0.45 9.96 -3.64
N PRO A 62 -0.78 9.40 -2.46
CA PRO A 62 -1.69 8.28 -2.36
C PRO A 62 -3.13 8.68 -2.73
N GLY A 63 -3.89 7.74 -3.30
CA GLY A 63 -5.27 7.95 -3.70
C GLY A 63 -5.46 8.18 -5.20
N GLY A 64 -6.72 8.23 -5.62
CA GLY A 64 -7.11 8.54 -6.99
C GLY A 64 -7.25 10.04 -7.24
N ARG A 65 -7.52 10.42 -8.49
CA ARG A 65 -7.91 11.80 -8.84
C ARG A 65 -9.14 12.21 -8.03
N ASN A 66 -9.13 13.43 -7.51
CA ASN A 66 -10.18 14.00 -6.64
C ASN A 66 -10.30 13.35 -5.24
N ALA A 67 -9.33 12.55 -4.80
CA ALA A 67 -9.29 12.09 -3.42
C ALA A 67 -8.95 13.25 -2.47
N LEU A 68 -9.48 13.20 -1.25
CA LEU A 68 -9.12 14.13 -0.18
C LEU A 68 -7.74 13.78 0.35
N LEU A 69 -6.93 14.82 0.58
CA LEU A 69 -5.57 14.71 1.08
C LEU A 69 -5.38 15.62 2.27
N VAL A 70 -4.68 15.12 3.27
CA VAL A 70 -4.24 15.91 4.42
C VAL A 70 -2.76 16.18 4.24
N ILE A 71 -2.39 17.47 4.25
CA ILE A 71 -1.01 17.93 4.10
C ILE A 71 -0.57 18.51 5.43
N GLU A 72 0.42 17.87 6.04
CA GLU A 72 0.98 18.30 7.31
C GLU A 72 2.41 18.74 7.12
N LYS A 73 2.77 19.86 7.76
CA LYS A 73 4.17 20.23 7.90
C LYS A 73 4.80 19.23 8.87
N LYS A 74 5.90 18.61 8.46
CA LYS A 74 6.69 17.77 9.36
C LYS A 74 7.11 18.60 10.57
N ILE A 75 6.61 18.24 11.74
CA ILE A 75 7.13 18.69 13.03
C ILE A 75 8.23 17.69 13.40
N ASN A 76 9.37 18.22 13.85
CA ASN A 76 10.56 17.44 14.16
C ASN A 76 10.33 16.51 15.36
#